data_AF-A0A257TFT8-F1
#
_entry.id   AF-A0A257TFT8-F1
#
_cell.length_a   1.000
_cell.length_b   1.000
_cell.length_c   1.000
_cell.angle_alpha   90.00
_cell.angle_beta   90.00
_cell.angle_gamma   90.00
#
_symmetry.space_group_name_H-M   'P 1'
#
loop_
_entity.id
_entity.type
_entity.pdbx_description
1 polymer ?
#
loop_
_entity_poly.entity_id
_entity_poly.type
_entity_poly.pdbx_seq_one_letter_code
_entity_poly.pdbx_strand_id
1 'polypeptide(L)'
;AREADARGIVSIGWLLLGYLFHTTGELCLSPVGLAMVTKLSPKHLVSTVMGAWFLSTAFSLYMAAIIAQFTRVEQVAGQKGVMPPPIKTVHTYGDVFGHIAVAAIISAVICFALVPLLKRWMHEESDL
;
A
#
# COMPACT_ATOMS: atom_id res chain seq x y z
N ALA A 1 -9.42 -4.09 -17.72
CA ALA A 1 -9.46 -4.75 -19.04
C ALA A 1 -10.45 -4.12 -20.04
N ARG A 2 -11.40 -3.27 -19.63
CA ARG A 2 -12.47 -2.77 -20.52
C ARG A 2 -12.21 -1.41 -21.20
N GLU A 3 -11.07 -0.76 -20.92
CA GLU A 3 -10.70 0.58 -21.45
C GLU A 3 -9.30 0.60 -22.11
N ALA A 4 -8.76 -0.56 -22.49
CA ALA A 4 -7.52 -0.60 -23.27
C ALA A 4 -7.85 -0.48 -24.76
N ASP A 5 -7.20 0.46 -25.46
CA ASP A 5 -7.26 0.56 -26.93
C ASP A 5 -6.74 -0.75 -27.56
N ALA A 6 -7.10 -1.04 -28.82
CA ALA A 6 -6.68 -2.25 -29.56
C ALA A 6 -5.15 -2.46 -29.61
N ARG A 7 -4.38 -1.47 -29.19
CA ARG A 7 -2.90 -1.46 -29.07
C ARG A 7 -2.39 -1.75 -27.65
N GLY A 8 -3.25 -2.04 -26.67
CA GLY A 8 -2.87 -2.33 -25.28
C GLY A 8 -2.43 -1.10 -24.47
N ILE A 9 -2.91 0.10 -24.84
CA ILE A 9 -2.56 1.37 -24.18
C ILE A 9 -3.71 1.77 -23.25
N VAL A 10 -3.39 2.09 -22.00
CA VAL A 10 -4.34 2.57 -20.98
C VAL A 10 -4.34 4.10 -20.95
N SER A 11 -5.50 4.71 -20.72
CA SER A 11 -5.62 6.18 -20.59
C SER A 11 -4.77 6.72 -19.44
N ILE A 12 -4.01 7.81 -19.69
CA ILE A 12 -3.21 8.52 -18.68
C ILE A 12 -4.08 9.02 -17.51
N GLY A 13 -5.38 9.27 -17.75
CA GLY A 13 -6.32 9.72 -16.72
C GLY A 13 -6.51 8.70 -15.59
N TRP A 14 -6.42 7.40 -15.90
CA TRP A 14 -6.54 6.33 -14.91
C TRP A 14 -5.31 6.30 -13.99
N LEU A 15 -4.12 6.57 -14.54
CA LEU A 15 -2.90 6.72 -13.76
C LEU A 15 -2.98 7.94 -12.84
N LEU A 16 -3.44 9.08 -13.37
CA LEU A 16 -3.59 10.31 -12.59
C LEU A 16 -4.52 10.11 -11.39
N LEU A 17 -5.66 9.43 -11.60
CA LEU A 17 -6.62 9.12 -10.55
C LEU A 17 -6.04 8.15 -9.52
N GLY A 18 -5.35 7.09 -9.96
CA GLY A 18 -4.70 6.14 -9.05
C GLY A 18 -3.63 6.80 -8.17
N TYR A 19 -2.79 7.65 -8.76
CA TYR A 19 -1.80 8.42 -8.00
C TYR A 19 -2.45 9.40 -7.02
N LEU A 20 -3.54 10.07 -7.42
CA LEU A 20 -4.29 10.97 -6.55
C LEU A 20 -4.79 10.24 -5.29
N PHE A 21 -5.42 9.07 -5.46
CA PHE A 21 -5.88 8.26 -4.32
C PHE A 21 -4.72 7.77 -3.44
N HIS A 22 -3.60 7.36 -4.04
CA HIS A 22 -2.44 6.88 -3.28
C HIS A 22 -1.84 8.01 -2.43
N THR A 23 -1.56 9.17 -3.02
CA THR A 23 -1.02 10.33 -2.31
C THR A 23 -1.98 10.86 -1.25
N THR A 24 -3.29 10.87 -1.52
CA THR A 24 -4.29 11.27 -0.50
C THR A 24 -4.25 10.33 0.70
N GLY A 25 -4.13 9.02 0.47
CA GLY A 25 -3.98 8.04 1.54
C GLY A 25 -2.71 8.24 2.37
N GLU A 26 -1.58 8.50 1.72
CA GLU A 26 -0.31 8.79 2.40
C GLU A 26 -0.39 10.05 3.27
N LEU A 27 -1.03 11.11 2.75
CA LEU A 27 -1.20 12.37 3.46
C LEU A 27 -2.06 12.22 4.74
N CYS A 28 -3.03 11.31 4.74
CA CYS A 28 -3.83 11.05 5.94
C CYS A 28 -3.10 10.17 6.96
N LEU A 29 -2.31 9.19 6.50
CA LEU A 29 -1.69 8.20 7.38
C LEU A 29 -0.42 8.72 8.07
N SER A 30 0.43 9.47 7.36
CA SER A 30 1.72 9.95 7.88
C SER A 30 1.59 10.84 9.14
N PRO A 31 0.73 11.89 9.16
CA PRO A 31 0.61 12.75 10.35
C PRO A 31 -0.17 12.08 11.49
N VAL A 32 -1.19 11.26 11.19
CA VAL A 32 -2.01 10.60 12.21
C VAL A 32 -1.25 9.46 12.91
N GLY A 33 -0.51 8.65 12.13
CA GLY A 33 0.26 7.53 12.67
C GLY A 33 1.32 7.98 13.68
N LEU A 34 2.10 9.00 13.32
CA LEU A 34 3.15 9.53 14.18
C LEU A 34 2.60 10.18 15.46
N ALA A 35 1.48 10.91 15.35
CA ALA A 35 0.83 11.55 16.48
C ALA A 35 0.25 10.52 17.47
N MET A 36 -0.35 9.43 16.98
CA MET A 36 -0.90 8.39 17.86
C MET A 36 0.18 7.58 18.56
N VAL A 37 1.28 7.24 17.87
CA VAL A 37 2.41 6.53 18.46
C VAL A 37 2.98 7.30 19.66
N THR A 38 3.09 8.62 19.55
CA THR A 38 3.61 9.46 20.63
C THR A 38 2.59 9.71 21.75
N LYS A 39 1.30 9.89 21.42
CA LYS A 39 0.23 10.09 22.42
C LYS A 39 -0.07 8.87 23.28
N LEU A 40 -0.02 7.66 22.70
CA LEU A 40 -0.35 6.41 23.40
C LEU A 40 0.87 5.76 24.07
N SER A 41 2.06 6.30 23.88
CA SER A 41 3.29 5.77 24.47
C SER A 41 3.49 6.24 25.91
N PRO A 42 3.93 5.36 26.83
CA PRO A 42 4.32 5.77 28.16
C PRO A 42 5.52 6.72 28.10
N LYS A 43 5.49 7.79 28.91
CA LYS A 43 6.41 8.96 28.85
C LYS A 43 7.91 8.60 28.85
N HIS A 44 8.29 7.43 29.38
CA HIS A 44 9.68 6.98 29.47
C HIS A 44 10.15 6.07 28.32
N LEU A 45 9.25 5.57 27.46
CA LEU A 45 9.57 4.68 26.32
C LEU A 45 9.24 5.29 24.96
N VAL A 46 8.95 6.60 24.89
CA VAL A 46 8.52 7.26 23.66
C VAL A 46 9.54 7.06 22.52
N SER A 47 10.85 7.11 22.81
CA SER A 47 11.90 6.86 21.82
C SER A 47 11.94 5.41 21.33
N THR A 48 11.64 4.44 22.20
CA THR A 48 11.58 3.01 21.86
C THR A 48 10.39 2.69 20.97
N VAL A 49 9.20 3.23 21.27
CA VAL A 49 8.00 3.01 20.44
C VAL A 49 8.13 3.73 19.10
N MET A 50 8.74 4.92 19.08
CA MET A 50 9.11 5.60 17.84
C MET A 50 10.10 4.78 16.99
N GLY A 51 11.10 4.16 17.64
CA GLY A 51 12.01 3.22 16.99
C GLY A 51 11.29 2.00 16.40
N ALA A 52 10.31 1.44 17.12
CA ALA A 52 9.48 0.34 16.64
C ALA A 52 8.61 0.74 15.43
N TRP A 53 8.08 1.96 15.39
CA TRP A 53 7.35 2.50 14.25
C TRP A 53 8.21 2.57 12.98
N PHE A 54 9.43 3.11 13.09
CA PHE A 54 10.36 3.14 11.96
C PHE A 54 10.83 1.75 11.54
N LEU A 55 11.07 0.85 12.50
CA LEU A 55 11.44 -0.54 12.21
C LEU A 55 10.31 -1.28 11.46
N SER A 56 9.06 -1.09 11.87
CA SER A 56 7.88 -1.63 11.18
C SER A 56 7.78 -1.10 9.75
N THR A 57 8.06 0.20 9.54
CA THR A 57 8.07 0.81 8.21
C THR A 57 9.18 0.21 7.32
N ALA A 58 10.39 0.05 7.87
CA ALA A 58 11.50 -0.59 7.15
C ALA A 58 11.17 -2.04 6.76
N PHE A 59 10.54 -2.79 7.67
CA PHE A 59 10.07 -4.15 7.39
C PHE A 59 9.00 -4.19 6.29
N SER A 60 8.06 -3.24 6.29
CA SER A 60 7.04 -3.11 5.23
C SER A 60 7.67 -2.85 3.86
N LEU A 61 8.70 -1.99 3.80
CA LEU A 61 9.44 -1.72 2.56
C LEU A 61 10.19 -2.96 2.06
N TYR A 62 10.77 -3.75 2.97
CA TYR A 62 11.42 -5.02 2.63
C TYR A 62 10.42 -6.04 2.06
N MET A 63 9.25 -6.18 2.68
CA MET A 63 8.16 -7.02 2.17
C MET A 63 7.66 -6.54 0.79
N ALA A 64 7.50 -5.23 0.60
CA ALA A 64 7.12 -4.66 -0.69
C ALA A 64 8.15 -4.97 -1.79
N ALA A 65 9.44 -4.94 -1.47
CA ALA A 65 10.50 -5.31 -2.41
C ALA A 65 10.43 -6.80 -2.82
N ILE A 66 10.08 -7.70 -1.90
CA ILE A 66 9.86 -9.12 -2.20
C ILE A 66 8.63 -9.28 -3.12
N ILE A 67 7.52 -8.60 -2.82
CA ILE A 67 6.30 -8.64 -3.65
C ILE A 67 6.56 -8.08 -5.06
N ALA A 68 7.38 -7.03 -5.17
CA ALA A 68 7.78 -6.47 -6.46
C ALA A 68 8.57 -7.47 -7.32
N GLN A 69 9.35 -8.38 -6.72
CA GLN A 69 10.03 -9.45 -7.46
C GLN A 69 9.05 -10.45 -8.08
N PHE A 70 7.92 -10.73 -7.42
CA PHE A 70 6.88 -11.60 -7.97
C PHE A 70 6.06 -10.96 -9.10
N THR A 71 6.03 -9.62 -9.17
CA THR A 71 5.37 -8.87 -10.26
C THR A 71 6.27 -8.67 -11.47
N ARG A 72 7.53 -9.13 -11.40
CA ARG A 72 8.51 -8.96 -12.45
C ARG A 72 8.13 -9.90 -13.60
N VAL A 73 7.53 -9.34 -14.65
CA VAL A 73 7.29 -10.04 -15.93
C VAL A 73 8.60 -10.73 -16.32
N GLU A 74 8.58 -12.05 -16.47
CA GLU A 74 9.74 -12.83 -16.89
C GLU A 74 10.32 -12.20 -18.16
N GLN A 75 11.42 -11.48 -17.99
CA GLN A 75 12.28 -11.12 -19.10
C GLN A 75 12.98 -12.42 -19.46
N VAL A 76 12.53 -13.07 -20.55
CA VAL A 76 13.20 -14.23 -21.14
C VAL A 76 14.70 -13.94 -21.15
N ALA A 77 15.47 -14.81 -20.50
CA ALA A 77 16.91 -14.70 -20.34
C ALA A 77 17.57 -14.51 -21.72
N GLY A 78 17.89 -13.26 -22.09
CA GLY A 78 18.57 -12.96 -23.36
C GLY A 78 18.28 -11.60 -24.01
N GLN A 79 17.23 -10.86 -23.64
CA GLN A 79 16.94 -9.54 -24.25
C GLN A 79 16.78 -8.44 -23.20
N LYS A 80 17.89 -7.77 -22.86
CA LYS A 80 17.84 -6.46 -22.20
C LYS A 80 17.22 -5.45 -23.18
N GLY A 81 16.04 -4.93 -22.86
CA GLY A 81 15.50 -3.71 -23.48
C GLY A 81 14.42 -3.86 -24.54
N VAL A 82 13.85 -5.05 -24.76
CA VAL A 82 12.69 -5.20 -25.65
C VAL A 82 11.46 -5.61 -24.84
N MET A 83 10.57 -4.64 -24.60
CA MET A 83 9.25 -4.90 -24.03
C MET A 83 8.46 -5.78 -25.01
N PRO A 84 7.86 -6.91 -24.57
CA PRO A 84 6.96 -7.70 -25.40
C PRO A 84 5.77 -6.86 -25.89
N PRO A 85 5.15 -7.20 -27.03
CA PRO A 85 4.05 -6.42 -27.58
C PRO A 85 2.90 -6.20 -26.56
N PRO A 86 2.41 -4.95 -26.42
CA PRO A 86 1.50 -4.52 -25.35
C PRO A 86 0.16 -5.25 -25.27
N ILE A 87 -0.21 -6.05 -26.27
CA ILE A 87 -1.45 -6.83 -26.29
C ILE A 87 -1.47 -8.03 -25.32
N LYS A 88 -0.30 -8.56 -24.91
CA LYS A 88 -0.23 -9.68 -23.95
C LYS A 88 0.17 -9.25 -22.54
N THR A 89 0.83 -8.11 -22.38
CA THR A 89 1.25 -7.60 -21.06
C THR A 89 0.10 -6.95 -20.30
N VAL A 90 -0.86 -6.32 -20.97
CA VAL A 90 -2.06 -5.73 -20.32
C VAL A 90 -2.91 -6.74 -19.57
N HIS A 91 -2.97 -7.99 -20.03
CA HIS A 91 -3.69 -9.05 -19.33
C HIS A 91 -2.94 -9.48 -18.06
N THR A 92 -1.61 -9.66 -18.13
CA THR A 92 -0.78 -9.95 -16.95
C THR A 92 -0.81 -8.83 -15.91
N TYR A 93 -0.78 -7.56 -16.32
CA TYR A 93 -0.97 -6.44 -15.39
C TYR A 93 -2.37 -6.44 -14.77
N GLY A 94 -3.41 -6.72 -15.55
CA GLY A 94 -4.78 -6.81 -15.06
C GLY A 94 -4.97 -7.83 -13.94
N ASP A 95 -4.36 -9.02 -14.09
CA ASP A 95 -4.48 -10.08 -13.08
C ASP A 95 -3.69 -9.76 -11.80
N VAL A 96 -2.49 -9.18 -11.92
CA VAL A 96 -1.68 -8.80 -10.75
C VAL A 96 -2.30 -7.61 -10.01
N PHE A 97 -2.71 -6.56 -10.71
CA PHE A 97 -3.41 -5.44 -10.09
C PHE A 97 -4.74 -5.88 -9.48
N GLY A 98 -5.43 -6.87 -10.07
CA GLY A 98 -6.62 -7.50 -9.49
C GLY A 98 -6.34 -8.17 -8.15
N HIS A 99 -5.27 -8.97 -8.04
CA HIS A 99 -4.87 -9.60 -6.78
C HIS A 99 -4.49 -8.56 -5.72
N ILE A 100 -3.74 -7.52 -6.09
CA ILE A 100 -3.37 -6.42 -5.19
C ILE A 100 -4.62 -5.67 -4.71
N ALA A 101 -5.59 -5.43 -5.60
CA ALA A 101 -6.84 -4.76 -5.25
C ALA A 101 -7.67 -5.59 -4.25
N VAL A 102 -7.79 -6.91 -4.45
CA VAL A 102 -8.47 -7.80 -3.50
C VAL A 102 -7.75 -7.81 -2.16
N ALA A 103 -6.42 -7.92 -2.14
CA ALA A 103 -5.65 -7.87 -0.91
C ALA A 103 -5.82 -6.53 -0.15
N ALA A 104 -5.86 -5.41 -0.87
CA ALA A 104 -6.10 -4.09 -0.30
C ALA A 104 -7.52 -3.97 0.30
N ILE A 105 -8.54 -4.50 -0.37
CA ILE A 105 -9.92 -4.53 0.15
C ILE A 105 -10.00 -5.38 1.42
N ILE A 106 -9.37 -6.55 1.44
CA ILE A 106 -9.32 -7.41 2.62
C ILE A 106 -8.66 -6.68 3.79
N SER A 107 -7.51 -6.02 3.55
CA SER A 107 -6.83 -5.22 4.56
C SER A 107 -7.72 -4.07 5.08
N ALA A 108 -8.42 -3.36 4.20
CA ALA A 108 -9.33 -2.29 4.59
C ALA A 108 -10.50 -2.78 5.45
N VAL A 109 -11.09 -3.93 5.12
CA VAL A 109 -12.17 -4.55 5.90
C VAL A 109 -11.66 -4.98 7.28
N ILE A 110 -10.47 -5.58 7.36
CA ILE A 110 -9.85 -5.97 8.63
C ILE A 110 -9.61 -4.72 9.50
N CYS A 111 -9.03 -3.66 8.93
CA CYS A 111 -8.81 -2.41 9.65
C CYS A 111 -10.13 -1.83 10.17
N PHE A 112 -11.18 -1.79 9.34
CA PHE A 112 -12.50 -1.29 9.74
C PHE A 112 -13.12 -2.12 10.87
N ALA A 113 -12.97 -3.45 10.83
CA ALA A 113 -13.43 -4.34 11.89
C ALA A 113 -12.63 -4.17 13.20
N LEU A 114 -11.36 -3.78 13.13
CA LEU A 114 -10.52 -3.50 14.29
C LEU A 114 -10.78 -2.12 14.91
N VAL A 115 -11.34 -1.15 14.17
CA VAL A 115 -11.70 0.19 14.68
C VAL A 115 -12.52 0.14 15.98
N PRO A 116 -13.65 -0.60 16.09
CA PRO A 116 -14.43 -0.63 17.33
C PRO A 116 -13.65 -1.21 18.52
N LEU A 117 -12.73 -2.15 18.27
CA LEU A 117 -11.89 -2.73 19.31
C LEU A 117 -10.80 -1.75 19.77
N LEU A 118 -10.14 -1.08 18.82
CA LEU A 118 -9.14 -0.04 19.11
C LEU A 118 -9.75 1.09 19.91
N LYS A 119 -10.93 1.58 19.49
CA LYS A 119 -11.64 2.67 20.19
C LYS A 119 -12.02 2.28 21.63
N ARG A 120 -12.32 1.00 21.88
CA ARG A 120 -12.63 0.50 23.22
C ARG A 120 -11.41 0.43 24.13
N TRP A 121 -10.22 0.14 23.59
CA TRP A 121 -8.98 0.03 24.37
C TRP A 121 -8.29 1.37 24.59
N MET A 122 -8.54 2.31 23.69
CA MET A 122 -8.04 3.67 23.75
C MET A 122 -8.86 4.51 24.74
N HIS A 123 -9.16 3.97 25.93
CA HIS A 123 -9.81 4.69 27.03
C HIS A 123 -9.12 6.04 27.17
N GLU A 124 -9.68 7.08 26.55
CA GLU A 124 -9.30 8.46 26.81
C GLU A 124 -9.62 8.61 28.29
N GLU A 125 -8.57 8.67 29.10
CA GLU A 125 -8.69 9.05 30.50
C GLU A 125 -9.57 10.29 30.51
N SER A 126 -10.72 10.11 31.13
CA SER A 126 -11.63 11.14 31.57
C SER A 126 -10.91 11.99 32.61
N ASP A 127 -9.90 12.76 32.20
CA ASP A 127 -9.20 13.71 33.07
C ASP A 127 -9.08 15.04 32.32
N LEU A 128 -10.24 15.73 32.27
CA LEU A 128 -10.32 17.19 32.30
C LEU A 128 -10.15 17.65 33.76
#